data_AF-A0A3D5UYK3-F1
#
_entry.id   AF-A0A3D5UYK3-F1
#
_cell.length_a   1.000
_cell.length_b   1.000
_cell.length_c   1.000
_cell.angle_alpha   90.00
_cell.angle_beta   90.00
_cell.angle_gamma   90.00
#
_symmetry.space_group_name_H-M   'P 1'
#
loop_
_entity.id
_entity.type
_entity.pdbx_description
1 polymer ?
#
loop_
_entity_poly.entity_id
_entity_poly.type
_entity_poly.pdbx_seq_one_letter_code
_entity_poly.pdbx_strand_id
1 'polypeptide(L)'
;KTDSKWEEYLDFCDRFYFAVPPEFPREVISEETGLIIADRYGAEILREGPVTTLAPARRKKLTLHAARVSARRVYRFLEPE
;
A
#
# COMPACT_ATOMS: atom_id res chain seq x y z
N LYS A 1 6.37 14.46 -11.65
CA LYS A 1 6.41 13.00 -11.86
C LYS A 1 7.18 12.43 -10.68
N THR A 2 6.48 11.88 -9.67
CA THR A 2 7.08 11.66 -8.35
C THR A 2 7.29 10.18 -8.04
N ASP A 3 6.39 9.31 -8.49
CA ASP A 3 6.48 7.87 -8.29
C ASP A 3 6.70 7.12 -9.62
N SER A 4 7.82 7.42 -10.28
CA SER A 4 8.16 6.84 -11.58
C SER A 4 8.86 5.47 -11.49
N LYS A 5 8.96 4.92 -10.28
CA LYS A 5 9.66 3.67 -9.94
C LYS A 5 8.75 2.72 -9.15
N TRP A 6 7.44 2.95 -9.25
CA TRP A 6 6.44 2.22 -8.48
C TRP A 6 6.52 0.70 -8.71
N GLU A 7 7.02 0.26 -9.87
CA GLU A 7 7.23 -1.16 -10.18
C GLU A 7 8.21 -1.83 -9.21
N GLU A 8 9.16 -1.08 -8.64
CA GLU A 8 10.11 -1.58 -7.63
C GLU A 8 9.39 -2.02 -6.33
N TYR A 9 8.14 -1.60 -6.11
CA TYR A 9 7.34 -1.98 -4.95
C TYR A 9 6.65 -3.35 -5.11
N LEU A 10 6.53 -3.89 -6.33
CA LEU A 10 5.82 -5.15 -6.60
C LEU A 10 6.42 -6.34 -5.85
N ASP A 11 7.74 -6.33 -5.61
CA ASP A 11 8.46 -7.36 -4.85
C ASP A 11 8.17 -7.36 -3.33
N PHE A 12 7.31 -6.46 -2.86
CA PHE A 12 7.07 -6.22 -1.43
C PHE A 12 5.59 -6.29 -1.03
N CYS A 13 4.69 -6.70 -1.94
CA CYS A 13 3.27 -6.89 -1.65
C CYS A 13 2.70 -8.10 -2.39
N ASP A 14 1.63 -8.70 -1.87
CA ASP A 14 0.87 -9.69 -2.63
C ASP A 14 -0.04 -9.07 -3.68
N ARG A 15 -0.49 -7.84 -3.43
CA ARG A 15 -1.29 -7.01 -4.34
C ARG A 15 -0.85 -5.56 -4.18
N PHE A 16 -0.68 -4.88 -5.31
CA PHE A 16 -0.34 -3.47 -5.35
C PHE A 16 -1.56 -2.64 -5.77
N TYR A 17 -1.79 -1.52 -5.06
CA TYR A 17 -2.87 -0.59 -5.37
C TYR A 17 -2.35 0.85 -5.39
N PHE A 18 -2.83 1.64 -6.34
CA PHE A 18 -2.87 3.08 -6.16
C PHE A 18 -4.16 3.47 -5.44
N ALA A 19 -4.08 4.46 -4.55
CA ALA A 19 -5.23 5.06 -3.90
C ALA A 19 -5.29 6.54 -4.25
N VAL A 20 -6.40 6.98 -4.84
CA VAL A 20 -6.57 8.35 -5.36
C VAL A 20 -7.96 8.91 -5.00
N PRO A 21 -8.13 10.24 -4.94
CA PRO A 21 -9.44 10.84 -4.72
C PRO A 21 -10.35 10.70 -5.97
N PRO A 22 -11.69 10.83 -5.83
CA PRO A 22 -12.64 10.65 -6.93
C PRO A 22 -12.38 11.51 -8.16
N GLU A 23 -11.87 12.73 -7.97
CA GLU A 23 -11.56 13.70 -9.01
C GLU A 23 -10.22 13.46 -9.74
N PHE A 24 -9.43 12.48 -9.29
CA PHE A 24 -8.14 12.20 -9.90
C PHE A 24 -8.30 11.56 -11.29
N PRO A 25 -7.52 11.99 -12.31
CA PRO A 25 -7.59 11.41 -13.65
C PRO A 25 -7.08 9.96 -13.64
N ARG A 26 -8.00 9.01 -13.52
CA ARG A 26 -7.70 7.58 -13.37
C ARG A 26 -7.06 6.94 -14.60
N GLU A 27 -7.23 7.56 -15.77
CA GLU A 27 -6.72 7.07 -17.06
C GLU A 27 -5.19 7.08 -17.12
N VAL A 28 -4.52 7.80 -16.21
CA VAL A 28 -3.06 7.83 -16.10
C VAL A 28 -2.50 6.68 -15.28
N ILE A 29 -3.36 5.94 -14.57
CA ILE A 29 -2.97 4.81 -13.72
C ILE A 29 -2.94 3.54 -14.57
N SER A 30 -1.85 2.76 -14.47
CA SER A 30 -1.74 1.48 -15.16
C SER A 30 -2.92 0.56 -14.86
N GLU A 31 -3.45 -0.12 -15.88
CA GLU A 31 -4.53 -1.11 -15.70
C GLU A 31 -4.04 -2.38 -15.00
N GLU A 32 -2.72 -2.62 -14.99
CA GLU A 32 -2.10 -3.79 -14.35
C GLU A 32 -1.97 -3.66 -12.83
N THR A 33 -2.40 -2.55 -12.24
CA THR A 33 -2.42 -2.33 -10.79
C THR A 33 -3.84 -2.31 -10.25
N GLY A 34 -3.99 -2.61 -8.96
CA GLY A 34 -5.22 -2.33 -8.25
C GLY A 34 -5.49 -0.83 -8.16
N LEU A 35 -6.76 -0.47 -7.97
CA LEU A 35 -7.18 0.92 -7.81
C LEU A 35 -8.18 1.03 -6.67
N ILE A 36 -7.87 1.90 -5.73
CA ILE A 36 -8.73 2.30 -4.62
C ILE A 36 -9.13 3.77 -4.84
N ILE A 37 -10.43 4.06 -4.74
CA ILE A 37 -10.91 5.44 -4.65
C ILE A 37 -11.15 5.75 -3.17
N ALA A 38 -10.50 6.79 -2.66
CA ALA A 38 -10.52 7.10 -1.23
C ALA A 38 -10.59 8.60 -0.96
N ASP A 39 -11.26 8.96 0.13
CA ASP A 39 -11.28 10.30 0.68
C ASP A 39 -10.89 10.29 2.17
N ARG A 40 -11.19 11.37 2.90
CA ARG A 40 -10.87 11.47 4.33
C ARG A 40 -11.75 10.59 5.24
N TYR A 41 -12.84 10.04 4.72
CA TYR A 41 -13.86 9.32 5.48
C TYR A 41 -13.90 7.83 5.15
N GLY A 42 -13.61 7.45 3.90
CA GLY A 42 -13.73 6.08 3.46
C GLY A 42 -12.98 5.79 2.17
N ALA A 43 -13.10 4.55 1.72
CA ALA A 43 -12.47 4.06 0.51
C ALA A 43 -13.21 2.85 -0.07
N GLU A 44 -13.14 2.68 -1.39
CA GLU A 44 -13.66 1.53 -2.12
C GLU A 44 -12.63 0.98 -3.10
N ILE A 45 -12.52 -0.34 -3.20
CA ILE A 45 -11.71 -1.02 -4.22
C ILE A 45 -12.50 -1.02 -5.53
N LEU A 46 -12.14 -0.14 -6.46
CA LEU A 46 -12.76 -0.08 -7.78
C LEU A 46 -12.21 -1.15 -8.73
N ARG A 47 -10.94 -1.51 -8.55
CA ARG A 47 -10.28 -2.57 -9.33
C ARG A 47 -9.34 -3.37 -8.45
N GLU A 48 -9.53 -4.69 -8.45
CA GLU A 48 -8.63 -5.61 -7.78
C GLU A 48 -7.28 -5.69 -8.49
N GLY A 49 -6.19 -5.53 -7.74
CA GLY A 49 -4.84 -5.71 -8.28
C GLY A 49 -4.50 -7.20 -8.50
N PRO A 50 -3.61 -7.55 -9.44
CA PRO A 50 -3.20 -8.94 -9.63
C PRO A 50 -2.55 -9.51 -8.37
N VAL A 51 -2.71 -10.82 -8.14
CA VAL A 51 -2.06 -11.51 -7.02
C VAL A 51 -0.67 -11.97 -7.44
N THR A 52 0.35 -11.50 -6.75
CA THR A 52 1.73 -11.95 -6.87
C THR A 52 2.24 -12.37 -5.51
N THR A 53 2.10 -13.66 -5.19
CA THR A 53 2.38 -14.18 -3.84
C THR A 53 3.83 -13.96 -3.44
N LEU A 54 4.04 -13.29 -2.30
CA LEU A 54 5.36 -13.11 -1.71
C LEU A 54 5.99 -14.43 -1.26
N ALA A 55 7.29 -14.57 -1.52
CA ALA A 55 8.11 -15.64 -0.97
C ALA A 55 7.98 -15.69 0.57
N PRO A 56 7.89 -16.87 1.21
CA PRO A 56 7.65 -16.99 2.64
C PRO A 56 8.65 -16.23 3.52
N ALA A 57 9.94 -16.23 3.16
CA ALA A 57 10.97 -15.49 3.87
C ALA A 57 10.76 -13.97 3.81
N ARG A 58 10.34 -13.43 2.66
CA ARG A 58 10.04 -12.01 2.46
C ARG A 58 8.80 -11.61 3.26
N ARG A 59 7.73 -12.40 3.18
CA ARG A 59 6.50 -12.21 3.97
C ARG A 59 6.82 -12.11 5.46
N LYS A 60 7.56 -13.08 6.02
CA LYS A 60 7.96 -13.07 7.43
C LYS A 60 8.73 -11.80 7.79
N LYS A 61 9.70 -11.38 6.97
CA LYS A 61 10.48 -10.16 7.19
C LYS A 61 9.57 -8.91 7.23
N LEU A 62 8.67 -8.76 6.26
CA LEU A 62 7.78 -7.60 6.15
C LEU A 62 6.76 -7.56 7.29
N THR A 63 6.15 -8.69 7.66
CA THR A 63 5.22 -8.77 8.80
C THR A 63 5.90 -8.38 10.11
N LEU A 64 7.11 -8.89 10.39
CA LEU A 64 7.87 -8.50 11.59
C LEU A 64 8.29 -7.03 11.56
N HIS A 65 8.63 -6.50 10.39
CA HIS A 65 8.97 -5.08 10.24
C HIS A 65 7.74 -4.20 10.53
N ALA A 66 6.58 -4.52 9.95
CA ALA A 66 5.33 -3.82 10.21
C ALA A 66 4.96 -3.83 11.70
N ALA A 67 5.05 -4.99 12.36
CA ALA A 67 4.79 -5.11 13.80
C ALA A 67 5.69 -4.19 14.64
N ARG A 68 7.01 -4.15 14.35
CA ARG A 68 7.97 -3.29 15.07
C ARG A 68 7.70 -1.80 14.85
N VAL A 69 7.41 -1.39 13.61
CA VAL A 69 7.09 0.01 13.28
C VAL A 69 5.80 0.43 13.99
N SER A 70 4.76 -0.40 13.95
CA SER A 70 3.49 -0.14 14.63
C SER A 70 3.67 -0.05 16.14
N ALA A 71 4.38 -1.00 16.76
CA ALA A 71 4.64 -0.97 18.21
C ALA A 71 5.40 0.30 18.62
N ARG A 72 6.42 0.73 17.85
CA ARG A 72 7.15 1.97 18.13
C ARG A 72 6.28 3.22 18.01
N ARG A 73 5.37 3.25 17.03
CA ARG A 73 4.41 4.36 16.85
C ARG A 73 3.40 4.43 17.99
N VAL A 74 2.84 3.28 18.38
CA VAL A 74 1.91 3.19 19.51
C VAL A 74 2.60 3.59 20.81
N TYR A 75 3.81 3.09 21.07
CA TYR A 75 4.58 3.45 22.27
C TYR A 75 4.79 4.96 22.37
N ARG A 76 5.25 5.62 21.30
CA ARG A 76 5.40 7.10 21.26
C ARG A 76 4.09 7.86 21.43
N PHE A 77 2.98 7.26 21.04
CA PHE A 77 1.66 7.87 21.22
C PHE A 77 1.20 7.77 22.67
N LEU A 78 1.50 6.64 23.34
CA LEU A 78 1.15 6.39 24.73
C LEU A 78 2.09 7.10 25.72
N GLU A 79 3.36 7.27 25.36
CA GLU A 79 4.38 7.97 26.14
C GLU A 79 4.97 9.13 25.30
N PRO A 80 4.35 10.33 25.35
CA PRO A 80 4.73 11.47 24.52
C PRO A 80 5.97 12.24 25.00
N GLU A 81 6.49 11.91 26.20
CA GLU A 81 7.61 12.59 26.87
C GLU A 81 8.98 11.99 26.51
#